data_AF-A0A2A4TAP2-F1
#
_entry.id   AF-A0A2A4TAP2-F1
#
_cell.length_a   1.000
_cell.length_b   1.000
_cell.length_c   1.000
_cell.angle_alpha   90.00
_cell.angle_beta   90.00
_cell.angle_gamma   90.00
#
_symmetry.space_group_name_H-M   'P 1'
#
loop_
_entity.id
_entity.type
_entity.pdbx_description
1 polymer ?
#
loop_
_entity_poly.entity_id
_entity_poly.type
_entity_poly.pdbx_seq_one_letter_code
_entity_poly.pdbx_strand_id
1 'polypeptide(L)'
;MQCSLHPHTTTAFLRILFGIGMDNFHFFRKILLIVLLFAGLFSGELVAQQQFTLTEFNPQQTQLGVYHSYQFKTLLISLVQKPSDQFNCRPNTYFIYQYGKGRLLELHAGDLRVDRDFNRAMYTKIHTLGILSKQNQRDWKKRAAQIMLALEVPAQTMDSGKSENKQQTLSCWQQPVLTELNGYKLRTYPFLVSNLCQQRWCSDFFWSDAQHVKLWIQVEPKKLHKVSLNTQSGSIKYQTSSAPFKRDKYQQTNAPRDNLVTPDKLNGSSVLLPGKQGNIVFSWKKNKNQQITLSFMRNPAAKLEAQESNQQIESYLQEREYTKALSAIRFALWQDPQHEGVRFNRLKLFALMHQPQKLFTALKDDFSPAERTKACQRIHLEPTFKNLWKRQNFLNQFQQTCS
;
A
#
# COMPACT_ATOMS: atom_id res chain seq x y z
N MET A 1 7.90 -58.64 -1.93
CA MET A 1 7.74 -59.31 -3.24
C MET A 1 8.09 -58.30 -4.31
N GLN A 2 9.05 -58.69 -5.15
CA GLN A 2 9.60 -57.94 -6.29
C GLN A 2 8.62 -57.86 -7.47
N CYS A 3 9.04 -57.03 -8.45
CA CYS A 3 8.63 -56.96 -9.87
C CYS A 3 7.38 -56.10 -10.16
N SER A 4 7.28 -55.31 -11.24
CA SER A 4 8.17 -54.92 -12.34
C SER A 4 7.33 -54.07 -13.33
N LEU A 5 7.93 -53.02 -13.93
CA LEU A 5 7.84 -52.48 -15.32
C LEU A 5 6.48 -52.58 -16.07
N HIS A 6 5.96 -51.64 -16.87
CA HIS A 6 6.46 -50.45 -17.57
C HIS A 6 5.24 -49.72 -18.24
N PRO A 7 5.42 -48.52 -18.85
CA PRO A 7 4.36 -47.68 -19.40
C PRO A 7 4.08 -47.96 -20.89
N HIS A 8 2.82 -47.86 -21.29
CA HIS A 8 2.41 -47.75 -22.70
C HIS A 8 1.74 -46.39 -22.90
N THR A 9 2.36 -45.51 -23.72
CA THR A 9 1.70 -44.60 -24.68
C THR A 9 2.70 -43.57 -25.24
N THR A 10 3.73 -44.04 -25.96
CA THR A 10 4.57 -43.16 -26.82
C THR A 10 5.21 -43.96 -27.95
N THR A 11 4.40 -44.63 -28.77
CA THR A 11 4.89 -45.37 -29.97
C THR A 11 4.00 -45.20 -31.19
N ALA A 12 3.36 -44.03 -31.35
CA ALA A 12 2.62 -43.69 -32.57
C ALA A 12 3.26 -42.55 -33.40
N PHE A 13 4.23 -41.81 -32.86
CA PHE A 13 4.77 -40.62 -33.54
C PHE A 13 6.08 -40.84 -34.31
N LEU A 14 6.75 -41.99 -34.17
CA LEU A 14 8.08 -42.24 -34.73
C LEU A 14 8.13 -43.14 -35.97
N ARG A 15 6.97 -43.54 -36.53
CA ARG A 15 6.92 -44.28 -37.80
C ARG A 15 6.67 -43.41 -39.04
N ILE A 16 6.45 -42.11 -38.88
CA ILE A 16 6.26 -41.18 -40.02
C ILE A 16 7.60 -40.64 -40.56
N LEU A 17 8.71 -40.79 -39.83
CA LEU A 17 9.98 -40.15 -40.20
C LEU A 17 10.96 -41.01 -41.02
N PHE A 18 10.70 -42.29 -41.25
CA PHE A 18 11.64 -43.18 -41.97
C PHE A 18 11.10 -43.74 -43.29
N GLY A 19 10.10 -43.08 -43.90
CA GLY A 19 9.48 -43.51 -45.15
C GLY A 19 9.53 -42.49 -46.28
N ILE A 20 10.44 -41.51 -46.24
CA ILE A 20 10.54 -40.49 -47.30
C ILE A 20 11.96 -40.51 -47.86
N GLY A 21 12.04 -40.83 -49.15
CA GLY A 21 13.28 -40.97 -49.92
C GLY A 21 14.19 -39.75 -49.88
N MET A 22 15.45 -40.00 -50.26
CA MET A 22 16.60 -39.11 -50.16
C MET A 22 16.51 -37.77 -50.93
N ASP A 23 15.43 -37.49 -51.66
CA ASP A 23 15.27 -36.24 -52.41
C ASP A 23 14.70 -35.07 -51.59
N ASN A 24 14.20 -35.31 -50.37
CA ASN A 24 13.59 -34.28 -49.52
C ASN A 24 14.50 -33.70 -48.42
N PHE A 25 15.77 -34.12 -48.35
CA PHE A 25 16.69 -33.66 -47.32
C PHE A 25 16.99 -32.15 -47.42
N HIS A 26 17.03 -31.60 -48.64
CA HIS A 26 17.18 -30.16 -48.86
C HIS A 26 15.94 -29.36 -48.47
N PHE A 27 14.75 -29.93 -48.62
CA PHE A 27 13.50 -29.29 -48.24
C PHE A 27 13.35 -29.23 -46.70
N PHE A 28 13.70 -30.33 -46.01
CA PHE A 28 13.72 -30.37 -44.54
C PHE A 28 14.75 -29.41 -43.93
N ARG A 29 15.94 -29.28 -44.54
CA ARG A 29 16.94 -28.28 -44.09
C ARG A 29 16.45 -26.85 -44.22
N LYS A 30 15.74 -26.51 -45.31
CA LYS A 30 15.17 -25.18 -45.51
C LYS A 30 14.04 -24.89 -44.52
N ILE A 31 13.16 -25.85 -44.25
CA ILE A 31 12.10 -25.70 -43.24
C ILE A 31 12.70 -25.56 -41.84
N LEU A 32 13.71 -26.37 -41.48
CA LEU A 32 14.37 -26.28 -40.18
C LEU A 32 15.08 -24.93 -40.00
N LEU A 33 15.74 -24.41 -41.04
CA LEU A 33 16.37 -23.09 -41.01
C LEU A 33 15.33 -21.97 -40.88
N ILE A 34 14.20 -22.08 -41.57
CA ILE A 34 13.08 -21.13 -41.48
C ILE A 34 12.46 -21.19 -40.07
N VAL A 35 12.23 -22.37 -39.51
CA VAL A 35 11.72 -22.54 -38.13
C VAL A 35 12.72 -22.00 -37.11
N LEU A 36 14.03 -22.16 -37.30
CA LEU A 36 15.07 -21.59 -36.44
C LEU A 36 15.19 -20.06 -36.60
N LEU A 37 15.04 -19.52 -37.81
CA LEU A 37 14.98 -18.08 -38.07
C LEU A 37 13.73 -17.44 -37.46
N PHE A 38 12.58 -18.11 -37.53
CA PHE A 38 11.36 -17.66 -36.87
C PHE A 38 11.41 -17.86 -35.35
N ALA A 39 12.00 -18.94 -34.84
CA ALA A 39 12.21 -19.12 -33.39
C ALA A 39 13.20 -18.08 -32.82
N GLY A 40 14.19 -17.64 -33.61
CA GLY A 40 15.10 -16.55 -33.26
C GLY A 40 14.51 -15.14 -33.40
N LEU A 41 13.47 -14.97 -34.23
CA LEU A 41 12.71 -13.70 -34.32
C LEU A 41 11.58 -13.62 -33.27
N PHE A 42 11.15 -14.76 -32.73
CA PHE A 42 10.19 -14.87 -31.62
C PHE A 42 10.84 -15.17 -30.27
N SER A 43 12.15 -15.04 -30.13
CA SER A 43 12.76 -14.67 -28.85
C SER A 43 12.51 -13.18 -28.57
N GLY A 44 11.23 -12.77 -28.65
CA GLY A 44 10.81 -11.56 -27.98
C GLY A 44 11.19 -11.75 -26.53
N GLU A 45 11.98 -10.82 -25.99
CA GLU A 45 12.36 -10.81 -24.58
C GLU A 45 11.13 -11.22 -23.78
N LEU A 46 11.20 -12.37 -23.11
CA LEU A 46 10.32 -12.69 -22.00
C LEU A 46 10.69 -11.68 -20.91
N VAL A 47 10.32 -10.41 -21.13
CA VAL A 47 10.49 -9.33 -20.18
C VAL A 47 9.63 -9.76 -19.00
N ALA A 48 10.29 -10.21 -17.94
CA ALA A 48 9.64 -10.75 -16.77
C ALA A 48 8.56 -9.76 -16.29
N GLN A 49 7.31 -10.21 -16.28
CA GLN A 49 6.20 -9.42 -15.76
C GLN A 49 6.50 -9.04 -14.31
N GLN A 50 6.59 -7.75 -14.04
CA GLN A 50 6.96 -7.25 -12.71
C GLN A 50 5.71 -7.27 -11.83
N GLN A 51 5.71 -8.11 -10.80
CA GLN A 51 4.64 -8.18 -9.82
C GLN A 51 5.03 -7.47 -8.53
N PHE A 52 4.11 -6.66 -8.00
CA PHE A 52 4.20 -6.06 -6.67
C PHE A 52 2.99 -6.47 -5.86
N THR A 53 3.24 -7.33 -4.87
CA THR A 53 2.25 -7.68 -3.87
C THR A 53 2.04 -6.49 -2.94
N LEU A 54 0.87 -5.88 -3.04
CA LEU A 54 0.46 -4.75 -2.22
C LEU A 54 0.27 -5.20 -0.76
N THR A 55 -0.53 -6.26 -0.57
CA THR A 55 -0.80 -6.85 0.75
C THR A 55 -1.51 -8.20 0.63
N GLU A 56 -1.55 -8.93 1.74
CA GLU A 56 -2.32 -10.16 1.91
C GLU A 56 -3.20 -10.04 3.15
N PHE A 57 -4.44 -10.51 3.07
CA PHE A 57 -5.37 -10.42 4.20
C PHE A 57 -6.31 -11.62 4.30
N ASN A 58 -6.82 -11.86 5.52
CA ASN A 58 -7.83 -12.87 5.77
C ASN A 58 -9.23 -12.31 5.43
N PRO A 59 -9.93 -12.84 4.41
CA PRO A 59 -11.27 -12.35 4.01
C PRO A 59 -12.36 -12.60 5.07
N GLN A 60 -12.10 -13.44 6.08
CA GLN A 60 -13.02 -13.62 7.22
C GLN A 60 -12.96 -12.45 8.21
N GLN A 61 -11.84 -11.74 8.27
CA GLN A 61 -11.63 -10.63 9.20
C GLN A 61 -11.70 -9.26 8.52
N THR A 62 -11.50 -9.22 7.19
CA THR A 62 -11.39 -7.98 6.42
C THR A 62 -12.24 -8.05 5.17
N GLN A 63 -12.97 -6.97 4.90
CA GLN A 63 -13.73 -6.74 3.69
C GLN A 63 -12.88 -5.93 2.70
N LEU A 64 -12.84 -6.40 1.45
CA LEU A 64 -12.21 -5.71 0.33
C LEU A 64 -13.25 -4.85 -0.41
N GLY A 65 -12.87 -3.62 -0.72
CA GLY A 65 -13.53 -2.78 -1.71
C GLY A 65 -12.51 -2.27 -2.72
N VAL A 66 -12.89 -2.21 -3.99
CA VAL A 66 -12.07 -1.71 -5.07
C VAL A 66 -12.92 -0.76 -5.89
N TYR A 67 -12.56 0.52 -5.91
CA TYR A 67 -13.30 1.59 -6.57
C TYR A 67 -12.41 2.22 -7.62
N HIS A 68 -12.92 2.36 -8.84
CA HIS A 68 -12.12 2.81 -9.97
C HIS A 68 -12.73 4.04 -10.62
N SER A 69 -11.88 5.03 -10.91
CA SER A 69 -12.23 6.18 -11.74
C SER A 69 -11.33 6.23 -12.98
N TYR A 70 -11.92 5.99 -14.14
CA TYR A 70 -11.26 6.14 -15.44
C TYR A 70 -10.95 7.61 -15.75
N GLN A 71 -11.91 8.51 -15.50
CA GLN A 71 -11.78 9.95 -15.72
C GLN A 71 -10.58 10.54 -14.96
N PHE A 72 -10.44 10.19 -13.68
CA PHE A 72 -9.38 10.74 -12.81
C PHE A 72 -8.16 9.83 -12.71
N LYS A 73 -8.10 8.78 -13.53
CA LYS A 73 -7.03 7.80 -13.56
C LYS A 73 -6.59 7.31 -12.17
N THR A 74 -7.57 6.98 -11.32
CA THR A 74 -7.34 6.64 -9.91
C THR A 74 -8.07 5.35 -9.51
N LEU A 75 -7.39 4.48 -8.77
CA LEU A 75 -7.93 3.27 -8.16
C LEU A 75 -7.84 3.40 -6.64
N LEU A 76 -8.96 3.26 -5.94
CA LEU A 76 -9.03 3.16 -4.48
C LEU A 76 -9.27 1.71 -4.09
N ILE A 77 -8.42 1.18 -3.21
CA ILE A 77 -8.53 -0.15 -2.62
C ILE A 77 -8.75 0.06 -1.13
N SER A 78 -9.86 -0.43 -0.60
CA SER A 78 -10.19 -0.34 0.83
C SER A 78 -10.18 -1.72 1.47
N LEU A 79 -9.46 -1.85 2.58
CA LEU A 79 -9.42 -3.01 3.46
C LEU A 79 -10.03 -2.62 4.79
N VAL A 80 -11.30 -2.95 4.95
CA VAL A 80 -12.13 -2.56 6.11
C VAL A 80 -12.30 -3.76 7.02
N GLN A 81 -12.07 -3.59 8.32
CA GLN A 81 -12.31 -4.64 9.30
C GLN A 81 -13.79 -5.01 9.35
N LYS A 82 -14.07 -6.31 9.28
CA LYS A 82 -15.42 -6.84 9.53
C LYS A 82 -15.75 -6.67 11.02
N PRO A 83 -17.05 -6.60 11.38
CA PRO A 83 -17.46 -6.62 12.78
C PRO A 83 -16.88 -7.83 13.50
N SER A 84 -16.37 -7.62 14.71
CA SER A 84 -15.97 -8.68 15.65
C SER A 84 -16.78 -8.56 16.94
N ASP A 85 -16.70 -9.53 17.84
CA ASP A 85 -17.47 -9.49 19.09
C ASP A 85 -17.27 -8.19 19.90
N GLN A 86 -16.08 -7.59 19.81
CA GLN A 86 -15.71 -6.33 20.45
C GLN A 86 -14.91 -5.42 19.53
N PHE A 87 -14.91 -4.14 19.88
CA PHE A 87 -14.10 -3.12 19.23
C PHE A 87 -12.59 -3.36 19.38
N ASN A 88 -11.83 -3.04 18.34
CA ASN A 88 -10.38 -2.99 18.40
C ASN A 88 -9.86 -1.67 17.78
N CYS A 89 -8.81 -1.09 18.36
CA CYS A 89 -8.26 0.19 17.91
C CYS A 89 -7.42 0.10 16.62
N ARG A 90 -7.45 -1.01 15.87
CA ARG A 90 -6.64 -1.16 14.66
C ARG A 90 -7.27 -0.35 13.52
N PRO A 91 -6.51 0.42 12.73
CA PRO A 91 -7.05 1.13 11.57
C PRO A 91 -7.49 0.18 10.45
N ASN A 92 -8.42 0.66 9.63
CA ASN A 92 -8.61 0.19 8.27
C ASN A 92 -7.45 0.66 7.39
N THR A 93 -7.16 -0.08 6.31
CA THR A 93 -6.10 0.27 5.36
C THR A 93 -6.70 0.67 4.02
N TYR A 94 -6.25 1.78 3.47
CA TYR A 94 -6.68 2.28 2.17
C TYR A 94 -5.46 2.51 1.29
N PHE A 95 -5.51 2.01 0.05
CA PHE A 95 -4.52 2.31 -0.96
C PHE A 95 -5.16 3.12 -2.07
N ILE A 96 -4.57 4.26 -2.41
CA ILE A 96 -5.00 5.12 -3.51
C ILE A 96 -3.89 5.10 -4.55
N TYR A 97 -4.16 4.46 -5.68
CA TYR A 97 -3.23 4.38 -6.79
C TYR A 97 -3.66 5.31 -7.92
N GLN A 98 -2.92 6.41 -8.11
CA GLN A 98 -3.09 7.34 -9.23
C GLN A 98 -2.28 6.83 -10.42
N TYR A 99 -2.83 5.88 -11.18
CA TYR A 99 -2.14 5.24 -12.30
C TYR A 99 -1.85 6.20 -13.47
N GLY A 100 -2.56 7.33 -13.55
CA GLY A 100 -2.20 8.41 -14.48
C GLY A 100 -0.93 9.19 -14.09
N LYS A 101 -0.45 9.03 -12.85
CA LYS A 101 0.73 9.72 -12.29
C LYS A 101 1.79 8.76 -11.76
N GLY A 102 1.55 7.44 -11.79
CA GLY A 102 2.45 6.45 -11.20
C GLY A 102 2.68 6.66 -9.69
N ARG A 103 1.65 7.01 -8.92
CA ARG A 103 1.77 7.27 -7.46
C ARG A 103 0.85 6.40 -6.64
N LEU A 104 1.38 5.82 -5.58
CA LEU A 104 0.66 5.01 -4.60
C LEU A 104 0.70 5.68 -3.23
N LEU A 105 -0.48 5.94 -2.66
CA LEU A 105 -0.66 6.46 -1.32
C LEU A 105 -1.30 5.38 -0.45
N GLU A 106 -0.68 5.07 0.70
CA GLU A 106 -1.26 4.22 1.73
C GLU A 106 -1.73 5.08 2.91
N LEU A 107 -2.98 4.90 3.33
CA LEU A 107 -3.59 5.56 4.47
C LEU A 107 -4.11 4.54 5.46
N HIS A 108 -3.80 4.77 6.74
CA HIS A 108 -4.40 4.04 7.85
C HIS A 108 -5.37 4.96 8.58
N ALA A 109 -6.65 4.59 8.59
CA ALA A 109 -7.71 5.44 9.12
C ALA A 109 -8.84 4.60 9.71
N GLY A 110 -9.65 5.19 10.59
CA GLY A 110 -10.91 4.56 10.99
C GLY A 110 -11.88 4.50 9.80
N ASP A 111 -11.92 5.56 9.01
CA ASP A 111 -12.81 5.69 7.87
C ASP A 111 -12.22 6.64 6.81
N LEU A 112 -12.54 6.43 5.53
CA LEU A 112 -12.13 7.30 4.41
C LEU A 112 -13.29 7.62 3.43
N ARG A 113 -13.42 8.88 3.00
CA ARG A 113 -14.30 9.31 1.89
C ARG A 113 -13.52 10.14 0.89
N VAL A 114 -13.46 9.65 -0.34
CA VAL A 114 -12.97 10.40 -1.50
C VAL A 114 -14.07 11.34 -2.01
N ASP A 115 -13.69 12.54 -2.42
CA ASP A 115 -14.62 13.49 -3.05
C ASP A 115 -15.05 13.03 -4.45
N ARG A 116 -16.08 13.67 -5.01
CA ARG A 116 -16.63 13.29 -6.32
C ARG A 116 -15.64 13.44 -7.46
N ASP A 117 -14.71 14.37 -7.31
CA ASP A 117 -13.72 14.71 -8.33
C ASP A 117 -12.40 13.95 -8.16
N PHE A 118 -12.32 13.02 -7.20
CA PHE A 118 -11.11 12.23 -6.91
C PHE A 118 -9.84 13.08 -6.77
N ASN A 119 -9.98 14.27 -6.17
CA ASN A 119 -8.86 15.16 -5.91
C ASN A 119 -8.49 15.17 -4.43
N ARG A 120 -9.48 15.01 -3.55
CA ARG A 120 -9.30 15.04 -2.10
C ARG A 120 -9.92 13.83 -1.44
N ALA A 121 -9.36 13.48 -0.30
CA ALA A 121 -9.95 12.54 0.63
C ALA A 121 -10.05 13.19 2.01
N MET A 122 -11.15 12.92 2.67
CA MET A 122 -11.26 13.11 4.11
C MET A 122 -11.14 11.74 4.77
N TYR A 123 -10.28 11.63 5.78
CA TYR A 123 -10.10 10.40 6.53
C TYR A 123 -10.02 10.68 8.02
N THR A 124 -10.31 9.67 8.83
CA THR A 124 -10.21 9.78 10.29
C THR A 124 -8.92 9.16 10.80
N LYS A 125 -7.93 10.00 11.11
CA LYS A 125 -6.69 9.58 11.73
C LYS A 125 -6.97 9.02 13.13
N ILE A 126 -6.38 7.88 13.43
CA ILE A 126 -6.51 7.26 14.74
C ILE A 126 -5.35 7.68 15.63
N HIS A 127 -5.68 8.16 16.83
CA HIS A 127 -4.72 8.34 17.92
C HIS A 127 -4.94 7.24 18.95
N THR A 128 -3.86 6.70 19.51
CA THR A 128 -3.92 5.56 20.44
C THR A 128 -3.07 5.82 21.69
N LEU A 129 -3.61 5.48 22.85
CA LEU A 129 -2.94 5.52 24.14
C LEU A 129 -3.04 4.15 24.82
N GLY A 130 -1.92 3.60 25.27
CA GLY A 130 -1.88 2.32 25.97
C GLY A 130 -2.43 2.39 27.39
N ILE A 131 -2.51 1.25 28.07
CA ILE A 131 -2.87 1.19 29.50
C ILE A 131 -1.77 1.81 30.36
N LEU A 132 -2.16 2.52 31.42
CA LEU A 132 -1.23 3.02 32.42
C LEU A 132 -0.81 1.90 33.37
N SER A 133 0.49 1.66 33.50
CA SER A 133 1.08 0.75 34.48
C SER A 133 2.24 1.44 35.21
N LYS A 134 2.69 0.87 36.34
CA LYS A 134 3.86 1.38 37.06
C LYS A 134 5.12 1.40 36.18
N GLN A 135 5.27 0.41 35.30
CA GLN A 135 6.44 0.25 34.43
C GLN A 135 6.49 1.28 33.29
N ASN A 136 5.34 1.78 32.83
CA ASN A 136 5.27 2.67 31.65
C ASN A 136 4.82 4.10 31.97
N GLN A 137 4.64 4.46 33.24
CA GLN A 137 4.02 5.73 33.65
C GLN A 137 4.66 6.97 33.00
N ARG A 138 5.98 7.00 32.87
CA ARG A 138 6.70 8.13 32.25
C ARG A 138 6.39 8.26 30.76
N ASP A 139 6.50 7.16 30.03
CA ASP A 139 6.23 7.12 28.58
C ASP A 139 4.75 7.36 28.29
N TRP A 140 3.87 6.82 29.15
CA TRP A 140 2.44 7.03 29.10
C TRP A 140 2.10 8.52 29.23
N LYS A 141 2.63 9.22 30.25
CA LYS A 141 2.41 10.67 30.45
C LYS A 141 2.90 11.48 29.25
N LYS A 142 4.08 11.13 28.71
CA LYS A 142 4.62 11.77 27.50
C LYS A 142 3.69 11.56 26.30
N ARG A 143 3.16 10.34 26.11
CA ARG A 143 2.27 10.02 24.99
C ARG A 143 0.91 10.68 25.13
N ALA A 144 0.34 10.70 26.33
CA ALA A 144 -0.88 11.43 26.63
C ALA A 144 -0.73 12.92 26.31
N ALA A 145 0.35 13.57 26.76
CA ALA A 145 0.65 14.96 26.43
C ALA A 145 0.74 15.21 24.91
N GLN A 146 1.41 14.32 24.17
CA GLN A 146 1.48 14.40 22.71
C GLN A 146 0.10 14.28 22.04
N ILE A 147 -0.77 13.39 22.53
CA ILE A 147 -2.11 13.22 21.97
C ILE A 147 -2.98 14.42 22.28
N MET A 148 -2.94 14.94 23.51
CA MET A 148 -3.68 16.16 23.89
C MET A 148 -3.28 17.35 23.00
N LEU A 149 -1.97 17.57 22.81
CA LEU A 149 -1.45 18.60 21.92
C LEU A 149 -1.86 18.38 20.46
N ALA A 150 -1.89 17.13 19.98
CA ALA A 150 -2.24 16.85 18.59
C ALA A 150 -3.74 16.94 18.30
N LEU A 151 -4.59 16.67 19.30
CA LEU A 151 -6.05 16.70 19.15
C LEU A 151 -6.61 18.12 19.22
N GLU A 152 -6.02 18.99 20.05
CA GLU A 152 -6.48 20.37 20.26
C GLU A 152 -7.98 20.45 20.67
N VAL A 153 -8.45 19.46 21.43
CA VAL A 153 -9.84 19.41 21.95
C VAL A 153 -9.86 19.48 23.49
N PRO A 154 -10.97 19.94 24.10
CA PRO A 154 -11.13 19.88 25.55
C PRO A 154 -11.01 18.46 26.12
N ALA A 155 -10.48 18.32 27.34
CA ALA A 155 -10.32 17.01 27.99
C ALA A 155 -11.64 16.23 28.09
N GLN A 156 -12.74 16.92 28.39
CA GLN A 156 -14.08 16.32 28.40
C GLN A 156 -14.47 15.71 27.05
N THR A 157 -14.13 16.39 25.95
CA THR A 157 -14.35 15.89 24.59
C THR A 157 -13.48 14.67 24.31
N MET A 158 -12.22 14.66 24.74
CA MET A 158 -11.37 13.47 24.65
C MET A 158 -11.97 12.28 25.39
N ASP A 159 -12.34 12.44 26.66
CA ASP A 159 -12.89 11.34 27.45
C ASP A 159 -14.18 10.79 26.84
N SER A 160 -15.01 11.68 26.29
CA SER A 160 -16.28 11.33 25.64
C SER A 160 -16.10 10.62 24.30
N GLY A 161 -15.09 11.01 23.52
CA GLY A 161 -14.78 10.42 22.21
C GLY A 161 -13.90 9.17 22.27
N LYS A 162 -13.56 8.70 23.48
CA LYS A 162 -12.69 7.55 23.70
C LYS A 162 -13.39 6.25 23.32
N SER A 163 -12.75 5.47 22.45
CA SER A 163 -13.09 4.06 22.22
C SER A 163 -12.05 3.16 22.90
N GLU A 164 -12.50 2.14 23.63
CA GLU A 164 -11.63 1.18 24.29
C GLU A 164 -11.71 -0.18 23.60
N ASN A 165 -10.59 -0.91 23.55
CA ASN A 165 -10.59 -2.30 23.06
C ASN A 165 -11.09 -3.29 24.14
N LYS A 166 -11.35 -4.55 23.75
CA LYS A 166 -11.82 -5.64 24.66
C LYS A 166 -11.08 -5.72 26.00
N GLN A 167 -9.76 -5.58 25.96
CA GLN A 167 -8.92 -5.77 27.14
C GLN A 167 -8.68 -4.45 27.90
N GLN A 168 -9.31 -3.35 27.46
CA GLN A 168 -9.05 -1.99 27.92
C GLN A 168 -7.55 -1.63 27.92
N THR A 169 -6.78 -2.32 27.08
CA THR A 169 -5.33 -2.12 26.96
C THR A 169 -5.01 -0.92 26.08
N LEU A 170 -5.94 -0.51 25.22
CA LEU A 170 -5.81 0.62 24.33
C LEU A 170 -7.05 1.50 24.38
N SER A 171 -6.83 2.80 24.52
CA SER A 171 -7.79 3.86 24.25
C SER A 171 -7.47 4.50 22.91
N CYS A 172 -8.49 4.82 22.11
CA CYS A 172 -8.28 5.47 20.82
C CYS A 172 -9.37 6.47 20.43
N TRP A 173 -8.97 7.41 19.57
CA TRP A 173 -9.78 8.54 19.11
C TRP A 173 -9.66 8.74 17.60
N GLN A 174 -10.72 9.24 16.97
CA GLN A 174 -10.77 9.55 15.54
C GLN A 174 -10.72 11.06 15.31
N GLN A 175 -9.65 11.54 14.68
CA GLN A 175 -9.50 12.94 14.30
C GLN A 175 -9.63 13.10 12.77
N PRO A 176 -10.48 13.99 12.27
CA PRO A 176 -10.64 14.18 10.84
C PRO A 176 -9.44 14.92 10.23
N VAL A 177 -9.01 14.45 9.07
CA VAL A 177 -7.92 15.02 8.28
C VAL A 177 -8.36 15.11 6.82
N LEU A 178 -8.11 16.27 6.21
CA LEU A 178 -8.25 16.51 4.79
C LEU A 178 -6.88 16.39 4.11
N THR A 179 -6.83 15.60 3.04
CA THR A 179 -5.64 15.41 2.21
C THR A 179 -6.01 15.49 0.74
N GLU A 180 -5.06 15.91 -0.09
CA GLU A 180 -5.09 15.61 -1.51
C GLU A 180 -4.75 14.13 -1.74
N LEU A 181 -5.23 13.55 -2.84
CA LEU A 181 -4.92 12.16 -3.19
C LEU A 181 -3.45 11.92 -3.57
N ASN A 182 -2.67 13.00 -3.76
CA ASN A 182 -1.20 12.93 -3.94
C ASN A 182 -0.45 12.76 -2.60
N GLY A 183 -1.16 12.75 -1.46
CA GLY A 183 -0.58 12.62 -0.12
C GLY A 183 -0.29 13.95 0.60
N TYR A 184 -0.53 15.10 -0.04
CA TYR A 184 -0.37 16.39 0.61
C TYR A 184 -1.49 16.63 1.63
N LYS A 185 -1.12 16.69 2.92
CA LYS A 185 -2.05 16.97 4.01
C LYS A 185 -2.42 18.45 3.98
N LEU A 186 -3.68 18.73 3.67
CA LEU A 186 -4.23 20.08 3.63
C LEU A 186 -4.56 20.61 5.02
N ARG A 187 -5.22 19.79 5.86
CA ARG A 187 -5.69 20.23 7.18
C ARG A 187 -5.97 19.06 8.11
N THR A 188 -5.67 19.24 9.39
CA THR A 188 -6.22 18.43 10.49
C THR A 188 -7.24 19.29 11.22
N TYR A 189 -8.40 18.73 11.56
CA TYR A 189 -9.43 19.49 12.27
C TYR A 189 -9.45 19.18 13.77
N PRO A 190 -9.58 20.20 14.64
CA PRO A 190 -9.46 20.06 16.09
C PRO A 190 -10.80 19.64 16.73
N PHE A 191 -11.34 18.50 16.31
CA PHE A 191 -12.52 17.87 16.92
C PHE A 191 -12.51 16.36 16.66
N LEU A 192 -13.36 15.62 17.39
CA LEU A 192 -13.42 14.17 17.31
C LEU A 192 -14.63 13.70 16.51
N VAL A 193 -14.38 12.82 15.55
CA VAL A 193 -15.44 12.08 14.86
C VAL A 193 -15.96 10.98 15.78
N SER A 194 -17.27 10.81 15.83
CA SER A 194 -17.89 9.77 16.63
C SER A 194 -17.75 8.40 15.98
N ASN A 195 -17.34 7.41 16.78
CA ASN A 195 -17.49 6.02 16.40
C ASN A 195 -18.91 5.54 16.72
N LEU A 196 -19.68 5.24 15.70
CA LEU A 196 -21.11 4.92 15.83
C LEU A 196 -21.37 3.42 16.06
N CYS A 197 -20.34 2.57 15.95
CA CYS A 197 -20.42 1.11 16.05
C CYS A 197 -19.64 0.59 17.25
N GLN A 198 -20.22 -0.40 17.95
CA GLN A 198 -19.58 -1.03 19.12
C GLN A 198 -18.45 -2.00 18.77
N GLN A 199 -18.34 -2.42 17.50
CA GLN A 199 -17.55 -3.60 17.13
C GLN A 199 -16.50 -3.33 16.05
N ARG A 200 -16.53 -2.16 15.42
CA ARG A 200 -15.60 -1.75 14.36
C ARG A 200 -15.61 -0.24 14.23
N TRP A 201 -14.63 0.33 13.54
CA TRP A 201 -14.71 1.72 13.12
C TRP A 201 -15.89 1.92 12.20
N CYS A 202 -16.82 2.79 12.58
CA CYS A 202 -17.82 3.29 11.65
C CYS A 202 -18.17 4.74 11.98
N SER A 203 -18.10 5.59 10.98
CA SER A 203 -18.56 6.97 11.05
C SER A 203 -19.53 7.22 9.91
N ASP A 204 -20.64 7.91 10.19
CA ASP A 204 -21.46 8.47 9.14
C ASP A 204 -20.83 9.82 8.78
N PHE A 205 -20.02 9.79 7.72
CA PHE A 205 -19.43 10.97 7.10
C PHE A 205 -19.49 10.83 5.57
N PHE A 206 -19.86 11.92 4.91
CA PHE A 206 -20.02 11.99 3.46
C PHE A 206 -19.92 13.43 2.96
N TRP A 207 -19.49 13.60 1.71
CA TRP A 207 -19.50 14.88 1.03
C TRP A 207 -20.95 15.27 0.68
N SER A 208 -21.43 16.41 1.21
CA SER A 208 -22.72 16.97 0.76
C SER A 208 -22.56 17.81 -0.51
N ASP A 209 -21.40 18.44 -0.67
CA ASP A 209 -20.99 19.20 -1.86
C ASP A 209 -19.45 19.27 -1.90
N ALA A 210 -18.88 20.09 -2.80
CA ALA A 210 -17.44 20.20 -3.01
C ALA A 210 -16.68 20.83 -1.81
N GLN A 211 -17.37 21.54 -0.91
CA GLN A 211 -16.75 22.23 0.22
C GLN A 211 -17.24 21.72 1.57
N HIS A 212 -18.30 20.93 1.61
CA HIS A 212 -18.90 20.50 2.86
C HIS A 212 -18.91 18.98 3.02
N VAL A 213 -18.47 18.56 4.20
CA VAL A 213 -18.61 17.18 4.69
C VAL A 213 -19.59 17.18 5.84
N LYS A 214 -20.61 16.32 5.74
CA LYS A 214 -21.50 16.04 6.85
C LYS A 214 -20.91 14.90 7.66
N LEU A 215 -20.90 15.03 8.99
CA LEU A 215 -20.42 13.97 9.88
C LEU A 215 -21.05 14.05 11.27
N TRP A 216 -20.94 12.97 12.04
CA TRP A 216 -21.22 12.97 13.47
C TRP A 216 -19.97 13.23 14.29
N ILE A 217 -20.07 14.16 15.22
CA ILE A 217 -19.01 14.50 16.17
C ILE A 217 -19.48 14.32 17.61
N GLN A 218 -18.52 14.04 18.48
CA GLN A 218 -18.74 14.01 19.92
C GLN A 218 -18.26 15.36 20.48
N VAL A 219 -19.17 16.18 21.00
CA VAL A 219 -18.82 17.49 21.60
C VAL A 219 -18.89 17.41 23.12
N GLU A 220 -19.93 16.74 23.64
CA GLU A 220 -20.19 16.57 25.07
C GLU A 220 -20.28 15.07 25.44
N PRO A 221 -20.11 14.70 26.72
CA PRO A 221 -20.33 13.33 27.19
C PRO A 221 -21.71 12.81 26.79
N LYS A 222 -21.74 11.67 26.11
CA LYS A 222 -22.96 10.95 25.69
C LYS A 222 -23.85 11.71 24.69
N LYS A 223 -23.45 12.88 24.17
CA LYS A 223 -24.19 13.59 23.11
C LYS A 223 -23.43 13.62 21.78
N LEU A 224 -24.08 13.08 20.77
CA LEU A 224 -23.64 13.08 19.38
C LEU A 224 -24.32 14.24 18.66
N HIS A 225 -23.55 14.98 17.87
CA HIS A 225 -24.09 16.06 17.04
C HIS A 225 -23.77 15.79 15.58
N LYS A 226 -24.81 15.88 14.73
CA LYS A 226 -24.60 15.91 13.28
C LYS A 226 -24.23 17.33 12.88
N VAL A 227 -23.15 17.44 12.14
CA VAL A 227 -22.61 18.72 11.71
C VAL A 227 -22.32 18.74 10.22
N SER A 228 -22.29 19.94 9.67
CA SER A 228 -21.74 20.23 8.34
C SER A 228 -20.42 20.99 8.53
N LEU A 229 -19.31 20.33 8.19
CA LEU A 229 -17.98 20.93 8.20
C LEU A 229 -17.72 21.56 6.85
N ASN A 230 -17.39 22.85 6.82
CA ASN A 230 -16.79 23.47 5.64
C ASN A 230 -15.29 23.14 5.61
N THR A 231 -14.83 22.39 4.61
CA THR A 231 -13.48 21.87 4.55
C THR A 231 -12.42 22.95 4.27
N GLN A 232 -12.80 24.09 3.68
CA GLN A 232 -11.89 25.18 3.37
C GLN A 232 -11.66 26.09 4.58
N SER A 233 -12.75 26.60 5.20
CA SER A 233 -12.69 27.49 6.37
C SER A 233 -12.46 26.72 7.66
N GLY A 234 -12.91 25.47 7.76
CA GLY A 234 -12.90 24.67 8.99
C GLY A 234 -14.07 24.95 9.92
N SER A 235 -15.00 25.83 9.51
CA SER A 235 -16.21 26.14 10.27
C SER A 235 -17.16 24.94 10.33
N ILE A 236 -17.83 24.79 11.47
CA ILE A 236 -18.78 23.71 11.73
C ILE A 236 -20.16 24.33 11.93
N LYS A 237 -21.14 23.87 11.16
CA LYS A 237 -22.56 24.21 11.36
C LYS A 237 -23.30 23.03 11.95
N TYR A 238 -23.86 23.19 13.14
CA TYR A 238 -24.74 22.20 13.76
C TYR A 238 -26.05 22.05 12.97
N GLN A 239 -26.49 20.82 12.77
CA GLN A 239 -27.78 20.54 12.13
C GLN A 239 -28.87 20.50 13.21
N THR A 240 -29.84 21.40 13.11
CA THR A 240 -30.96 21.54 14.05
C THR A 240 -32.00 20.43 13.91
N SER A 241 -32.10 19.82 12.72
CA SER A 241 -32.94 18.65 12.45
C SER A 241 -32.11 17.54 11.81
N SER A 242 -32.12 16.37 12.44
CA SER A 242 -31.53 15.16 11.87
C SER A 242 -32.37 13.95 12.24
N ALA A 243 -32.56 13.03 11.30
CA ALA A 243 -33.20 11.76 11.62
C ALA A 243 -32.37 11.03 12.68
N PRO A 244 -33.01 10.31 13.62
CA PRO A 244 -32.30 9.45 14.56
C PRO A 244 -31.37 8.50 13.80
N PHE A 245 -30.14 8.38 14.29
CA PHE A 245 -29.14 7.50 13.70
C PHE A 245 -29.63 6.03 13.68
N LYS A 246 -29.63 5.40 12.50
CA LYS A 246 -29.95 3.97 12.33
C LYS A 246 -28.71 3.21 11.87
N ARG A 247 -28.16 2.34 12.74
CA ARG A 247 -26.88 1.63 12.58
C ARG A 247 -26.80 0.73 11.35
N ASP A 248 -27.88 0.02 11.04
CA ASP A 248 -27.80 -1.17 10.18
C ASP A 248 -27.78 -0.87 8.68
N LYS A 249 -27.93 0.40 8.30
CA LYS A 249 -28.09 0.82 6.90
C LYS A 249 -26.82 1.33 6.22
N TYR A 250 -25.71 1.49 6.94
CA TYR A 250 -24.50 2.10 6.38
C TYR A 250 -23.40 1.08 6.13
N GLN A 251 -23.29 0.65 4.88
CA GLN A 251 -22.04 0.11 4.35
C GLN A 251 -21.06 1.27 4.13
N GLN A 252 -19.81 1.13 4.56
CA GLN A 252 -18.77 2.14 4.30
C GLN A 252 -18.51 2.20 2.79
N THR A 253 -19.16 3.17 2.14
CA THR A 253 -18.94 3.48 0.74
C THR A 253 -17.81 4.52 0.69
N ASN A 254 -16.62 4.08 0.31
CA ASN A 254 -15.40 4.91 0.44
C ASN A 254 -15.21 5.90 -0.73
N ALA A 255 -15.89 5.66 -1.85
CA ALA A 255 -15.89 6.51 -3.04
C ALA A 255 -17.29 6.58 -3.66
N PRO A 256 -17.64 7.67 -4.37
CA PRO A 256 -18.95 7.85 -5.00
C PRO A 256 -19.09 7.09 -6.35
N ARG A 257 -18.54 5.87 -6.41
CA ARG A 257 -18.46 5.00 -7.59
C ARG A 257 -18.72 3.56 -7.18
N ASP A 258 -19.00 2.71 -8.16
CA ASP A 258 -19.28 1.31 -7.90
C ASP A 258 -18.06 0.55 -7.38
N ASN A 259 -18.31 -0.33 -6.41
CA ASN A 259 -17.32 -1.28 -5.92
C ASN A 259 -17.22 -2.44 -6.92
N LEU A 260 -16.03 -2.64 -7.49
CA LEU A 260 -15.75 -3.72 -8.45
C LEU A 260 -15.71 -5.10 -7.78
N VAL A 261 -15.66 -5.17 -6.45
CA VAL A 261 -15.63 -6.41 -5.68
C VAL A 261 -17.06 -6.79 -5.31
N THR A 262 -17.51 -7.89 -5.88
CA THR A 262 -18.76 -8.57 -5.53
C THR A 262 -18.45 -9.90 -4.81
N PRO A 263 -19.38 -10.47 -4.02
CA PRO A 263 -19.14 -11.72 -3.28
C PRO A 263 -18.65 -12.89 -4.15
N ASP A 264 -19.16 -13.00 -5.37
CA ASP A 264 -18.77 -13.98 -6.39
C ASP A 264 -17.36 -13.74 -6.96
N LYS A 265 -16.89 -12.49 -6.99
CA LYS A 265 -15.57 -12.11 -7.53
C LYS A 265 -14.46 -12.04 -6.48
N LEU A 266 -14.76 -12.30 -5.21
CA LEU A 266 -13.77 -12.19 -4.13
C LEU A 266 -12.60 -13.17 -4.29
N ASN A 267 -12.83 -14.33 -4.89
CA ASN A 267 -11.81 -15.38 -5.03
C ASN A 267 -10.83 -15.15 -6.20
N GLY A 268 -11.07 -14.17 -7.07
CA GLY A 268 -10.24 -13.95 -8.25
C GLY A 268 -10.87 -12.99 -9.23
N SER A 269 -10.25 -11.83 -9.43
CA SER A 269 -10.55 -10.95 -10.55
C SER A 269 -9.37 -9.98 -10.79
N SER A 270 -9.36 -9.36 -11.96
CA SER A 270 -8.37 -8.35 -12.33
C SER A 270 -9.03 -7.16 -13.03
N VAL A 271 -8.34 -6.04 -13.03
CA VAL A 271 -8.72 -4.79 -13.69
C VAL A 271 -7.51 -4.27 -14.45
N LEU A 272 -7.72 -3.94 -15.72
CA LEU A 272 -6.72 -3.31 -16.57
C LEU A 272 -6.75 -1.79 -16.33
N LEU A 273 -5.58 -1.23 -16.02
CA LEU A 273 -5.38 0.19 -15.80
C LEU A 273 -4.45 0.73 -16.91
N PRO A 274 -4.92 1.67 -17.75
CA PRO A 274 -4.08 2.25 -18.79
C PRO A 274 -3.06 3.21 -18.17
N GLY A 275 -1.81 2.76 -18.02
CA GLY A 275 -0.69 3.56 -17.53
C GLY A 275 -0.02 4.39 -18.64
N LYS A 276 0.91 5.28 -18.26
CA LYS A 276 1.63 6.15 -19.21
C LYS A 276 2.57 5.37 -20.14
N GLN A 277 3.26 4.36 -19.60
CA GLN A 277 4.30 3.59 -20.30
C GLN A 277 3.90 2.12 -20.46
N GLY A 278 2.60 1.83 -20.51
CA GLY A 278 2.07 0.47 -20.65
C GLY A 278 0.88 0.20 -19.74
N ASN A 279 0.26 -0.96 -19.92
CA ASN A 279 -0.86 -1.38 -19.11
C ASN A 279 -0.40 -1.93 -17.76
N ILE A 280 -1.17 -1.62 -16.73
CA ILE A 280 -0.98 -2.16 -15.38
C ILE A 280 -2.19 -3.01 -15.07
N VAL A 281 -1.97 -4.23 -14.62
CA VAL A 281 -3.04 -5.12 -14.17
C VAL A 281 -3.06 -5.07 -12.65
N PHE A 282 -4.17 -4.60 -12.09
CA PHE A 282 -4.46 -4.82 -10.68
C PHE A 282 -5.25 -6.11 -10.53
N SER A 283 -4.90 -6.97 -9.59
CA SER A 283 -5.61 -8.22 -9.35
C SER A 283 -5.75 -8.54 -7.87
N TRP A 284 -6.84 -9.21 -7.53
CA TRP A 284 -7.02 -9.85 -6.24
C TRP A 284 -7.36 -11.33 -6.45
N LYS A 285 -6.69 -12.21 -5.70
CA LYS A 285 -6.88 -13.65 -5.82
C LYS A 285 -6.71 -14.34 -4.47
N LYS A 286 -7.48 -15.39 -4.23
CA LYS A 286 -7.31 -16.24 -3.07
C LYS A 286 -6.10 -17.16 -3.24
N ASN A 287 -5.18 -17.14 -2.28
CA ASN A 287 -3.97 -17.96 -2.26
C ASN A 287 -4.22 -19.33 -1.58
N LYS A 288 -3.21 -20.20 -1.56
CA LYS A 288 -3.29 -21.54 -0.97
C LYS A 288 -3.62 -21.52 0.53
N ASN A 289 -3.26 -20.44 1.22
CA ASN A 289 -3.52 -20.23 2.66
C ASN A 289 -4.90 -19.62 2.93
N GLN A 290 -5.81 -19.63 1.94
CA GLN A 290 -7.15 -19.04 2.03
C GLN A 290 -7.17 -17.51 2.26
N GLN A 291 -6.03 -16.83 2.13
CA GLN A 291 -5.91 -15.38 2.19
C GLN A 291 -6.13 -14.78 0.80
N ILE A 292 -6.56 -13.52 0.74
CA ILE A 292 -6.62 -12.77 -0.52
C ILE A 292 -5.32 -11.98 -0.68
N THR A 293 -4.63 -12.20 -1.79
CA THR A 293 -3.44 -11.44 -2.20
C THR A 293 -3.87 -10.35 -3.17
N LEU A 294 -3.47 -9.11 -2.89
CA LEU A 294 -3.63 -7.96 -3.79
C LEU A 294 -2.31 -7.68 -4.49
N SER A 295 -2.32 -7.52 -5.81
CA SER A 295 -1.09 -7.29 -6.58
C SER A 295 -1.30 -6.36 -7.75
N PHE A 296 -0.27 -5.57 -8.03
CA PHE A 296 -0.09 -4.89 -9.30
C PHE A 296 0.89 -5.68 -10.16
N MET A 297 0.60 -5.78 -11.44
CA MET A 297 1.48 -6.38 -12.44
C MET A 297 1.67 -5.37 -13.57
N ARG A 298 2.89 -5.26 -14.08
CA ARG A 298 3.19 -4.38 -15.21
C ARG A 298 4.16 -5.04 -16.19
N ASN A 299 4.03 -4.64 -17.45
CA ASN A 299 5.02 -4.83 -18.50
C ASN A 299 4.75 -3.75 -19.57
N PRO A 300 5.72 -2.88 -19.91
CA PRO A 300 7.12 -2.81 -19.46
C PRO A 300 7.32 -2.03 -18.15
N ALA A 301 8.58 -1.88 -17.71
CA ALA A 301 9.00 -0.99 -16.62
C ALA A 301 8.68 0.50 -16.92
N ALA A 302 8.40 1.32 -15.90
CA ALA A 302 8.20 2.78 -16.05
C ALA A 302 9.37 3.55 -15.48
N LYS A 303 10.38 3.77 -16.30
CA LYS A 303 11.56 4.55 -15.93
C LYS A 303 11.21 5.98 -15.50
N LEU A 304 10.26 6.63 -16.19
CA LEU A 304 9.87 8.02 -15.87
C LEU A 304 9.14 8.11 -14.53
N GLU A 305 8.22 7.18 -14.27
CA GLU A 305 7.47 7.17 -13.00
C GLU A 305 8.40 6.84 -11.81
N ALA A 306 9.36 5.93 -12.00
CA ALA A 306 10.37 5.62 -10.99
C ALA A 306 11.28 6.83 -10.68
N GLN A 307 11.64 7.62 -11.70
CA GLN A 307 12.41 8.86 -11.53
C GLN A 307 11.62 9.93 -10.74
N GLU A 308 10.33 10.11 -11.06
CA GLU A 308 9.45 11.01 -10.29
C GLU A 308 9.32 10.53 -8.83
N SER A 309 9.15 9.22 -8.61
CA SER A 309 9.12 8.63 -7.27
C SER A 309 10.44 8.82 -6.52
N ASN A 310 11.60 8.78 -7.19
CA ASN A 310 12.90 9.01 -6.57
C ASN A 310 13.03 10.40 -5.93
N GLN A 311 12.49 11.44 -6.57
CA GLN A 311 12.46 12.80 -6.01
C GLN A 311 11.62 12.86 -4.73
N GLN A 312 10.47 12.18 -4.72
CA GLN A 312 9.61 12.10 -3.55
C GLN A 312 10.28 11.33 -2.39
N ILE A 313 11.01 10.26 -2.71
CA ILE A 313 11.78 9.48 -1.72
C ILE A 313 12.82 10.38 -1.04
N GLU A 314 13.54 11.21 -1.79
CA GLU A 314 14.57 12.10 -1.24
C GLU A 314 13.97 13.14 -0.27
N SER A 315 12.82 13.72 -0.60
CA SER A 315 12.06 14.59 0.31
C SER A 315 11.68 13.87 1.60
N TYR A 316 11.12 12.64 1.52
CA TYR A 316 10.79 11.87 2.73
C TYR A 316 12.02 11.53 3.59
N LEU A 317 13.17 11.27 2.99
CA LEU A 317 14.42 11.04 3.73
C LEU A 317 14.88 12.30 4.46
N GLN A 318 14.79 13.48 3.82
CA GLN A 318 15.14 14.77 4.42
C GLN A 318 14.22 15.13 5.60
N GLU A 319 12.92 14.92 5.43
CA GLU A 319 11.89 15.16 6.46
C GLU A 319 11.87 14.08 7.56
N ARG A 320 12.74 13.07 7.46
CA ARG A 320 12.85 11.92 8.37
C ARG A 320 11.56 11.09 8.43
N GLU A 321 10.76 11.10 7.37
CA GLU A 321 9.56 10.29 7.22
C GLU A 321 9.89 8.87 6.70
N TYR A 322 10.73 8.14 7.44
CA TYR A 322 11.36 6.89 6.99
C TYR A 322 10.36 5.79 6.57
N THR A 323 9.22 5.67 7.23
CA THR A 323 8.17 4.69 6.84
C THR A 323 7.56 5.01 5.48
N LYS A 324 7.36 6.30 5.18
CA LYS A 324 6.88 6.73 3.86
C LYS A 324 7.95 6.54 2.80
N ALA A 325 9.20 6.89 3.11
CA ALA A 325 10.34 6.63 2.24
C ALA A 325 10.47 5.13 1.89
N LEU A 326 10.34 4.24 2.87
CA LEU A 326 10.39 2.78 2.63
C LEU A 326 9.31 2.32 1.66
N SER A 327 8.08 2.79 1.86
CA SER A 327 6.94 2.40 1.03
C SER A 327 7.08 2.94 -0.39
N ALA A 328 7.52 4.19 -0.53
CA ALA A 328 7.80 4.80 -1.82
C ALA A 328 8.95 4.10 -2.56
N ILE A 329 10.03 3.71 -1.88
CA ILE A 329 11.15 2.94 -2.46
C ILE A 329 10.67 1.59 -2.97
N ARG A 330 9.89 0.83 -2.18
CA ARG A 330 9.35 -0.47 -2.61
C ARG A 330 8.50 -0.33 -3.87
N PHE A 331 7.67 0.72 -3.92
CA PHE A 331 6.82 0.98 -5.07
C PHE A 331 7.63 1.42 -6.31
N ALA A 332 8.61 2.31 -6.13
CA ALA A 332 9.48 2.78 -7.20
C ALA A 332 10.36 1.67 -7.80
N LEU A 333 10.86 0.74 -6.97
CA LEU A 333 11.58 -0.44 -7.45
C LEU A 333 10.67 -1.42 -8.18
N TRP A 334 9.36 -1.46 -7.90
CA TRP A 334 8.45 -2.19 -8.76
C TRP A 334 8.23 -1.49 -10.10
N GLN A 335 8.22 -0.16 -10.13
CA GLN A 335 8.11 0.61 -11.37
C GLN A 335 9.33 0.41 -12.28
N ASP A 336 10.53 0.47 -11.70
CA ASP A 336 11.79 0.16 -12.37
C ASP A 336 12.79 -0.45 -11.37
N PRO A 337 12.97 -1.79 -11.37
CA PRO A 337 13.91 -2.47 -10.49
C PRO A 337 15.37 -2.06 -10.71
N GLN A 338 15.71 -1.57 -11.90
CA GLN A 338 17.07 -1.19 -12.26
C GLN A 338 17.37 0.29 -11.97
N HIS A 339 16.42 1.05 -11.40
CA HIS A 339 16.61 2.46 -11.13
C HIS A 339 17.70 2.69 -10.06
N GLU A 340 18.89 3.11 -10.49
CA GLU A 340 20.07 3.27 -9.62
C GLU A 340 19.80 4.23 -8.45
N GLY A 341 19.16 5.37 -8.71
CA GLY A 341 18.80 6.36 -7.68
C GLY A 341 17.96 5.77 -6.54
N VAL A 342 16.90 5.03 -6.88
CA VAL A 342 15.99 4.41 -5.91
C VAL A 342 16.71 3.29 -5.13
N ARG A 343 17.47 2.42 -5.80
CA ARG A 343 18.29 1.39 -5.14
C ARG A 343 19.27 2.03 -4.15
N PHE A 344 19.92 3.13 -4.52
CA PHE A 344 20.83 3.85 -3.62
C PHE A 344 20.10 4.54 -2.46
N ASN A 345 18.95 5.16 -2.70
CA ASN A 345 18.13 5.74 -1.63
C ASN A 345 17.63 4.68 -0.63
N ARG A 346 17.47 3.41 -1.05
CA ARG A 346 17.23 2.27 -0.14
C ARG A 346 18.38 2.05 0.83
N LEU A 347 19.62 2.15 0.36
CA LEU A 347 20.81 2.05 1.21
C LEU A 347 20.87 3.21 2.21
N LYS A 348 20.59 4.44 1.76
CA LYS A 348 20.51 5.63 2.65
C LYS A 348 19.45 5.45 3.73
N LEU A 349 18.27 4.97 3.35
CA LEU A 349 17.20 4.68 4.31
C LEU A 349 17.63 3.67 5.38
N PHE A 350 18.22 2.54 4.99
CA PHE A 350 18.69 1.55 5.96
C PHE A 350 19.79 2.09 6.88
N ALA A 351 20.67 2.96 6.38
CA ALA A 351 21.63 3.66 7.23
C ALA A 351 20.94 4.58 8.25
N LEU A 352 19.99 5.41 7.80
CA LEU A 352 19.23 6.34 8.64
C LEU A 352 18.37 5.62 9.70
N MET A 353 17.86 4.43 9.38
CA MET A 353 17.13 3.57 10.30
C MET A 353 18.04 2.73 11.22
N HIS A 354 19.37 2.89 11.12
CA HIS A 354 20.37 2.10 11.86
C HIS A 354 20.25 0.59 11.64
N GLN A 355 20.01 0.17 10.40
CA GLN A 355 19.87 -1.23 9.98
C GLN A 355 21.03 -1.66 9.04
N PRO A 356 22.29 -1.72 9.51
CA PRO A 356 23.46 -2.02 8.67
C PRO A 356 23.38 -3.39 8.00
N GLN A 357 22.83 -4.41 8.69
CA GLN A 357 22.63 -5.74 8.10
C GLN A 357 21.79 -5.67 6.80
N LYS A 358 20.69 -4.92 6.82
CA LYS A 358 19.81 -4.77 5.64
C LYS A 358 20.45 -3.93 4.55
N LEU A 359 21.26 -2.94 4.92
CA LEU A 359 22.06 -2.16 3.97
C LEU A 359 23.00 -3.07 3.18
N PHE A 360 23.81 -3.90 3.84
CA PHE A 360 24.77 -4.77 3.13
C PHE A 360 24.08 -5.91 2.38
N THR A 361 22.97 -6.42 2.89
CA THR A 361 22.13 -7.39 2.15
C THR A 361 21.63 -6.75 0.85
N ALA A 362 21.05 -5.54 0.93
CA ALA A 362 20.60 -4.80 -0.25
C ALA A 362 21.73 -4.48 -1.23
N LEU A 363 22.92 -4.14 -0.73
CA LEU A 363 24.09 -3.85 -1.55
C LEU A 363 24.57 -5.09 -2.34
N LYS A 364 24.36 -6.30 -1.81
CA LYS A 364 24.67 -7.55 -2.49
C LYS A 364 23.58 -7.98 -3.47
N ASP A 365 22.33 -7.85 -3.07
CA ASP A 365 21.18 -8.41 -3.79
C ASP A 365 20.67 -7.50 -4.92
N ASP A 366 20.70 -6.18 -4.74
CA ASP A 366 20.13 -5.24 -5.71
C ASP A 366 21.13 -4.77 -6.77
N PHE A 367 22.43 -4.95 -6.53
CA PHE A 367 23.49 -4.38 -7.36
C PHE A 367 24.34 -5.51 -7.94
N SER A 368 24.53 -5.46 -9.26
CA SER A 368 25.55 -6.27 -9.94
C SER A 368 26.95 -5.95 -9.39
N PRO A 369 27.96 -6.80 -9.58
CA PRO A 369 29.31 -6.56 -9.07
C PRO A 369 29.87 -5.17 -9.46
N ALA A 370 29.70 -4.76 -10.72
CA ALA A 370 30.19 -3.46 -11.20
C ALA A 370 29.43 -2.27 -10.58
N GLU A 371 28.10 -2.38 -10.45
CA GLU A 371 27.30 -1.35 -9.79
C GLU A 371 27.58 -1.28 -8.29
N ARG A 372 27.89 -2.42 -7.67
CA ARG A 372 28.22 -2.50 -6.25
C ARG A 372 29.47 -1.70 -5.93
N THR A 373 30.53 -1.81 -6.74
CA THR A 373 31.73 -0.99 -6.58
C THR A 373 31.40 0.50 -6.62
N LYS A 374 30.59 0.94 -7.58
CA LYS A 374 30.13 2.35 -7.67
C LYS A 374 29.31 2.76 -6.45
N ALA A 375 28.40 1.91 -6.00
CA ALA A 375 27.59 2.15 -4.81
C ALA A 375 28.46 2.25 -3.54
N CYS A 376 29.46 1.38 -3.39
CA CYS A 376 30.43 1.42 -2.29
C CYS A 376 31.25 2.72 -2.28
N GLN A 377 31.74 3.17 -3.44
CA GLN A 377 32.41 4.46 -3.58
C GLN A 377 31.48 5.62 -3.19
N ARG A 378 30.22 5.58 -3.63
CA ARG A 378 29.24 6.60 -3.30
C ARG A 378 28.88 6.62 -1.81
N ILE A 379 28.81 5.46 -1.13
CA ILE A 379 28.61 5.36 0.33
C ILE A 379 29.73 6.09 1.08
N HIS A 380 30.97 6.03 0.58
CA HIS A 380 32.11 6.71 1.19
C HIS A 380 31.96 8.24 1.19
N LEU A 381 31.38 8.79 0.11
CA LEU A 381 31.23 10.24 -0.07
C LEU A 381 29.92 10.81 0.50
N GLU A 382 28.91 9.96 0.71
CA GLU A 382 27.57 10.40 1.11
C GLU A 382 27.49 10.71 2.62
N PRO A 383 27.14 11.96 3.03
CA PRO A 383 27.13 12.39 4.43
C PRO A 383 26.25 11.55 5.35
N THR A 384 25.18 10.96 4.80
CA THR A 384 24.25 10.08 5.51
C THR A 384 24.97 8.93 6.24
N PHE A 385 26.09 8.45 5.72
CA PHE A 385 26.83 7.32 6.30
C PHE A 385 27.95 7.76 7.27
N LYS A 386 28.24 9.06 7.42
CA LYS A 386 29.37 9.60 8.22
C LYS A 386 29.45 9.02 9.63
N ASN A 387 28.30 8.86 10.30
CA ASN A 387 28.24 8.33 11.66
C ASN A 387 28.43 6.80 11.73
N LEU A 388 28.18 6.08 10.64
CA LEU A 388 28.36 4.63 10.57
C LEU A 388 29.83 4.25 10.45
N TRP A 389 30.66 5.06 9.79
CA TRP A 389 32.11 4.88 9.70
C TRP A 389 32.82 4.84 11.06
N LYS A 390 32.19 5.40 12.11
CA LYS A 390 32.70 5.34 13.50
C LYS A 390 32.44 3.98 14.19
N ARG A 391 31.67 3.08 13.57
CA ARG A 391 31.27 1.80 14.15
C ARG A 391 32.10 0.67 13.56
N GLN A 392 32.85 -0.06 14.39
CA GLN A 392 33.72 -1.15 13.93
C GLN A 392 32.98 -2.22 13.10
N ASN A 393 31.77 -2.60 13.53
CA ASN A 393 30.97 -3.59 12.81
C ASN A 393 30.61 -3.13 11.38
N PHE A 394 30.40 -1.83 11.17
CA PHE A 394 30.13 -1.29 9.85
C PHE A 394 31.38 -1.35 8.97
N LEU A 395 32.55 -0.98 9.51
CA LEU A 395 33.83 -1.06 8.81
C LEU A 395 34.12 -2.49 8.33
N ASN A 396 33.99 -3.46 9.23
CA ASN A 396 34.25 -4.87 8.93
C ASN A 396 33.30 -5.39 7.83
N GLN A 397 32.00 -5.10 7.93
CA GLN A 397 31.02 -5.52 6.91
C GLN A 397 31.21 -4.80 5.58
N PHE A 398 31.62 -3.52 5.60
CA PHE A 398 31.94 -2.76 4.41
C PHE A 398 33.13 -3.36 3.67
N GLN A 399 34.24 -3.65 4.37
CA GLN A 399 35.39 -4.33 3.78
C GLN A 399 34.96 -5.66 3.16
N GLN A 400 34.23 -6.51 3.88
CA GLN A 400 33.79 -7.81 3.34
C GLN A 400 32.87 -7.71 2.10
N THR A 401 32.15 -6.61 1.92
CA THR A 401 31.14 -6.46 0.86
C THR A 401 31.63 -5.64 -0.33
N CYS A 402 32.60 -4.75 -0.11
CA CYS A 402 33.07 -3.76 -1.07
C CYS A 402 34.54 -3.95 -1.50
N SER A 403 35.23 -4.97 -0.97
CA SER A 403 36.58 -5.36 -1.42
C SER A 403 36.55 -6.16 -2.71
#